data_AF-A0A2D6JSS0-F1
#
_entry.id   AF-A0A2D6JSS0-F1
#
_cell.length_a   1.000
_cell.length_b   1.000
_cell.length_c   1.000
_cell.angle_alpha   90.00
_cell.angle_beta   90.00
_cell.angle_gamma   90.00
#
_symmetry.space_group_name_H-M   'P 1'
#
loop_
_entity.id
_entity.type
_entity.pdbx_description
1 polymer ?
#
loop_
_entity_poly.entity_id
_entity_poly.type
_entity_poly.pdbx_seq_one_letter_code
_entity_poly.pdbx_strand_id
1 'polypeptide(L)'
;MSRIASIDQIEMDKAFARANEGDIALVGLCSHDYRDLDPEVDFVRGLIAKSQEKYPDVKFKYCDGVTAFRLALGLDAENGEPLELSLTLNRNPANDVPNLEITTIKGKVFGPQPFLAIETCSRKFIHDNLDFSSEGNRWHYAFHADTLPLADVRRIGVGACDKYGNTNVTVVEV
;
A
#
# COMPACT_ATOMS: atom_id res chain seq x y z
N MET A 1 -20.16 9.43 9.71
CA MET A 1 -19.12 10.18 10.43
C MET A 1 -17.78 9.74 9.85
N SER A 2 -17.09 10.60 9.10
CA SER A 2 -15.73 10.28 8.62
C SER A 2 -14.83 10.16 9.84
N ARG A 3 -13.99 9.12 9.92
CA ARG A 3 -12.97 8.97 10.98
C ARG A 3 -11.80 9.97 10.82
N ILE A 4 -11.86 10.84 9.81
CA ILE A 4 -10.81 11.80 9.45
C ILE A 4 -11.36 13.20 9.77
N ALA A 5 -10.68 13.90 10.68
CA ALA A 5 -10.99 15.30 10.99
C ALA A 5 -10.60 16.21 9.82
N SER A 6 -11.35 17.30 9.62
CA SER A 6 -10.98 18.32 8.63
C SER A 6 -9.71 19.03 9.07
N ILE A 7 -8.79 19.25 8.13
CA ILE A 7 -7.57 20.03 8.38
C ILE A 7 -7.93 21.49 8.65
N ASP A 8 -7.22 22.13 9.58
CA ASP A 8 -7.37 23.55 9.89
C ASP A 8 -6.01 24.21 10.16
N GLN A 9 -6.04 25.50 10.50
CA GLN A 9 -4.83 26.26 10.80
C GLN A 9 -4.09 25.74 12.03
N ILE A 10 -4.80 25.21 13.03
CA ILE A 10 -4.20 24.73 14.28
C ILE A 10 -3.37 23.48 13.99
N GLU A 11 -3.89 22.55 13.19
CA GLU A 11 -3.16 21.34 12.80
C GLU A 11 -1.96 21.66 11.90
N MET A 12 -2.08 22.64 10.99
CA MET A 12 -0.94 23.09 10.18
C MET A 12 0.14 23.76 11.04
N ASP A 13 -0.24 24.63 11.97
CA ASP A 13 0.69 25.29 12.88
C ASP A 13 1.43 24.28 13.77
N LYS A 14 0.75 23.21 14.24
CA LYS A 14 1.40 22.12 14.99
C LYS A 14 2.49 21.42 14.16
N ALA A 15 2.22 21.17 12.88
CA ALA A 15 3.21 20.54 12.00
C ALA A 15 4.43 21.43 11.79
N PHE A 16 4.23 22.73 11.56
CA PHE A 16 5.32 23.69 11.44
C PHE A 16 6.09 23.90 12.74
N ALA A 17 5.40 23.97 13.88
CA ALA A 17 6.04 24.08 15.20
C ALA A 17 6.99 22.91 15.46
N ARG A 18 6.53 21.69 15.18
CA ARG A 18 7.35 20.48 15.28
C ARG A 18 8.56 20.54 14.34
N ALA A 19 8.36 20.94 13.09
CA ALA A 19 9.46 21.08 12.13
C ALA A 19 10.49 22.14 12.56
N ASN A 20 10.04 23.22 13.21
CA ASN A 20 10.90 24.28 13.73
C ASN A 20 11.76 23.81 14.92
N GLU A 21 11.33 22.77 15.65
CA GLU A 21 12.12 22.11 16.71
C GLU A 21 13.18 21.15 16.16
N GLY A 22 13.23 20.95 14.84
CA GLY A 22 14.18 20.07 14.16
C GLY A 22 13.65 18.66 13.87
N ASP A 23 12.41 18.37 14.24
CA ASP A 23 11.73 17.11 13.96
C ASP A 23 11.16 17.07 12.53
N ILE A 24 10.87 15.87 12.00
CA ILE A 24 10.12 15.73 10.74
C ILE A 24 8.62 15.67 11.04
N ALA A 25 7.85 16.55 10.38
CA ALA A 25 6.40 16.53 10.41
C ALA A 25 5.83 16.10 9.04
N LEU A 26 4.90 15.15 9.05
CA LEU A 26 4.14 14.73 7.87
C LEU A 26 2.69 15.20 7.99
N VAL A 27 2.22 15.94 6.99
CA VAL A 27 0.81 16.37 6.88
C VAL A 27 0.15 15.59 5.76
N GLY A 28 -0.70 14.64 6.13
CA GLY A 28 -1.50 13.86 5.18
C GLY A 28 -2.75 14.61 4.77
N LEU A 29 -2.95 14.78 3.45
CA LEU A 29 -4.12 15.42 2.87
C LEU A 29 -4.88 14.39 2.04
N CYS A 30 -6.19 14.33 2.21
CA CYS A 30 -7.05 13.51 1.37
C CYS A 30 -8.33 14.27 1.00
N SER A 31 -8.79 14.09 -0.22
CA SER A 31 -10.07 14.57 -0.72
C SER A 31 -10.60 13.57 -1.75
N HIS A 32 -11.86 13.71 -2.14
CA HIS A 32 -12.47 12.89 -3.18
C HIS A 32 -12.54 13.68 -4.49
N ASP A 33 -12.08 13.05 -5.57
CA ASP A 33 -11.91 13.61 -6.91
C ASP A 33 -13.18 13.62 -7.77
N TYR A 34 -14.35 13.35 -7.20
CA TYR A 34 -15.63 13.44 -7.92
C TYR A 34 -16.02 14.89 -8.28
N ARG A 35 -15.25 15.87 -7.81
CA ARG A 35 -15.48 17.31 -7.97
C ARG A 35 -14.15 18.04 -8.18
N ASP A 36 -14.25 19.32 -8.54
CA ASP A 36 -13.10 20.22 -8.58
C ASP A 36 -12.43 20.30 -7.19
N LEU A 37 -11.12 20.12 -7.19
CA LEU A 37 -10.26 20.09 -6.01
C LEU A 37 -9.46 21.39 -5.83
N ASP A 38 -9.51 22.31 -6.79
CA ASP A 38 -8.81 23.59 -6.71
C ASP A 38 -9.14 24.36 -5.41
N PRO A 39 -10.42 24.45 -4.97
CA PRO A 39 -10.75 25.12 -3.71
C PRO A 39 -10.06 24.51 -2.48
N GLU A 40 -9.96 23.18 -2.40
CA GLU A 40 -9.27 22.49 -1.30
C GLU A 40 -7.77 22.69 -1.35
N VAL A 41 -7.19 22.64 -2.55
CA VAL A 41 -5.76 22.87 -2.75
C VAL A 41 -5.40 24.29 -2.34
N ASP A 42 -6.19 25.29 -2.74
CA ASP A 42 -5.97 26.69 -2.39
C ASP A 42 -6.21 26.96 -0.90
N PHE A 43 -7.22 26.31 -0.31
CA PHE A 43 -7.43 26.35 1.14
C PHE A 43 -6.19 25.87 1.90
N VAL A 44 -5.65 24.70 1.54
CA VAL A 44 -4.45 24.15 2.20
C VAL A 44 -3.21 25.02 1.96
N ARG A 45 -3.02 25.53 0.73
CA ARG A 45 -1.94 26.49 0.45
C ARG A 45 -2.03 27.74 1.32
N GLY A 46 -3.25 28.23 1.58
CA GLY A 46 -3.50 29.32 2.50
C GLY A 46 -3.11 28.99 3.94
N LEU A 47 -3.36 27.77 4.41
CA LEU A 47 -2.92 27.32 5.74
C LEU A 47 -1.39 27.28 5.84
N ILE A 48 -0.73 26.72 4.82
CA ILE A 48 0.74 26.63 4.72
C ILE A 48 1.35 28.04 4.74
N ALA A 49 0.84 28.97 3.95
CA ALA A 49 1.35 30.33 3.87
C ALA A 49 1.30 31.04 5.23
N LYS A 50 0.18 30.91 5.96
CA LYS A 50 0.03 31.48 7.31
C LYS A 50 0.99 30.86 8.33
N SER A 51 1.24 29.55 8.26
CA SER A 51 2.22 28.92 9.14
C SER A 51 3.66 29.33 8.77
N GLN A 52 3.97 29.50 7.48
CA GLN A 52 5.27 29.97 7.02
C GLN A 52 5.60 31.38 7.55
N GLU A 53 4.61 32.28 7.67
CA GLU A 53 4.80 33.60 8.30
C GLU A 53 5.26 33.49 9.77
N LYS A 54 4.77 32.48 10.50
CA LYS A 54 5.11 32.25 11.92
C LYS A 54 6.44 31.52 12.09
N TYR A 55 6.80 30.67 11.13
CA TYR A 55 7.97 29.80 11.16
C TYR A 55 8.77 29.96 9.85
N PRO A 56 9.41 31.12 9.61
CA PRO A 56 9.97 31.49 8.31
C PRO A 56 11.11 30.57 7.86
N ASP A 57 11.82 29.94 8.79
CA ASP A 57 12.96 29.06 8.50
C ASP A 57 12.56 27.61 8.19
N VAL A 58 11.29 27.24 8.48
CA VAL A 58 10.78 25.89 8.19
C VAL A 58 10.66 25.71 6.68
N LYS A 59 11.26 24.64 6.17
CA LYS A 59 11.15 24.24 4.76
C LYS A 59 10.14 23.11 4.64
N PHE A 60 9.33 23.13 3.59
CA PHE A 60 8.38 22.05 3.28
C PHE A 60 8.51 21.59 1.83
N LYS A 61 7.96 20.41 1.55
CA LYS A 61 7.94 19.80 0.22
C LYS A 61 6.63 19.07 -0.01
N TYR A 62 6.02 19.25 -1.18
CA TYR A 62 4.94 18.40 -1.65
C TYR A 62 5.50 17.09 -2.20
N CYS A 63 4.96 15.96 -1.75
CA CYS A 63 5.33 14.64 -2.26
C CYS A 63 4.20 13.62 -2.04
N ASP A 64 4.28 12.49 -2.75
CA ASP A 64 3.39 11.36 -2.51
C ASP A 64 3.70 10.68 -1.16
N GLY A 65 2.80 9.80 -0.71
CA GLY A 65 2.93 9.12 0.57
C GLY A 65 4.19 8.28 0.70
N VAL A 66 4.60 7.54 -0.34
CA VAL A 66 5.79 6.68 -0.32
C VAL A 66 7.03 7.54 -0.11
N THR A 67 7.16 8.62 -0.88
CA THR A 67 8.26 9.59 -0.76
C THR A 67 8.26 10.25 0.62
N ALA A 68 7.10 10.65 1.15
CA ALA A 68 6.97 11.28 2.46
C ALA A 68 7.46 10.37 3.60
N PHE A 69 7.00 9.12 3.63
CA PHE A 69 7.43 8.14 4.65
C PHE A 69 8.91 7.78 4.53
N ARG A 70 9.44 7.63 3.31
CA ARG A 70 10.87 7.40 3.09
C ARG A 70 11.72 8.52 3.67
N LEU A 71 11.38 9.78 3.35
CA LEU A 71 12.08 10.95 3.88
C LEU A 71 11.99 11.04 5.40
N ALA A 72 10.80 10.82 5.97
CA ALA A 72 10.59 10.89 7.41
C ALA A 72 11.34 9.81 8.20
N LEU A 73 11.58 8.66 7.59
CA LEU A 73 12.31 7.55 8.20
C LEU A 73 13.80 7.57 7.85
N GLY A 74 14.28 8.56 7.08
CA GLY A 74 15.66 8.63 6.61
C GLY A 74 16.05 7.45 5.71
N LEU A 75 15.09 6.92 4.95
CA LEU A 75 15.31 5.81 4.04
C LEU A 75 15.68 6.35 2.66
N ASP A 76 16.83 5.94 2.13
CA ASP A 76 17.15 6.23 0.74
C ASP A 76 16.27 5.40 -0.19
N ALA A 77 15.71 6.05 -1.21
CA ALA A 77 14.90 5.40 -2.24
C ALA A 77 15.67 4.31 -3.02
N GLU A 78 17.01 4.35 -2.96
CA GLU A 78 17.92 3.39 -3.61
C GLU A 78 18.25 2.15 -2.74
N ASN A 79 17.95 2.16 -1.43
CA ASN A 79 18.44 1.14 -0.49
C ASN A 79 17.56 -0.12 -0.38
N GLY A 80 16.83 -0.46 -1.44
CA GLY A 80 16.02 -1.67 -1.52
C GLY A 80 16.16 -2.33 -2.87
N GLU A 81 16.69 -3.55 -2.87
CA GLU A 81 16.44 -4.50 -3.94
C GLU A 81 14.91 -4.61 -4.16
N PRO A 82 14.37 -4.38 -5.39
CA PRO A 82 12.94 -4.37 -5.60
C PRO A 82 12.33 -5.70 -5.16
N LEU A 83 11.20 -5.62 -4.45
CA LEU A 83 10.44 -6.79 -4.06
C LEU A 83 10.07 -7.59 -5.33
N GLU A 84 10.27 -8.90 -5.26
CA GLU A 84 9.90 -9.80 -6.35
C GLU A 84 9.20 -11.03 -5.79
N LEU A 85 7.99 -11.27 -6.31
CA LEU A 85 7.18 -12.44 -5.99
C LEU A 85 7.17 -13.38 -7.20
N SER A 86 7.16 -14.67 -6.92
CA SER A 86 6.87 -15.72 -7.91
C SER A 86 5.57 -16.42 -7.54
N LEU A 87 4.74 -16.67 -8.54
CA LEU A 87 3.47 -17.36 -8.41
C LEU A 87 3.54 -18.68 -9.18
N THR A 88 3.27 -19.79 -8.50
CA THR A 88 3.19 -21.12 -9.11
C THR A 88 1.81 -21.70 -8.87
N LEU A 89 1.01 -21.84 -9.94
CA LEU A 89 -0.31 -22.45 -9.88
C LEU A 89 -0.21 -23.94 -10.21
N ASN A 90 -0.49 -24.81 -9.25
CA ASN A 90 -0.64 -26.24 -9.46
C ASN A 90 -2.11 -26.57 -9.74
N ARG A 91 -2.42 -26.88 -11.01
CA ARG A 91 -3.79 -27.12 -11.45
C ARG A 91 -4.32 -28.52 -11.11
N ASN A 92 -3.45 -29.52 -11.04
CA ASN A 92 -3.82 -30.94 -10.86
C ASN A 92 -2.79 -31.66 -9.97
N PRO A 93 -2.70 -31.32 -8.67
CA PRO A 93 -1.85 -32.05 -7.73
C PRO A 93 -2.34 -33.49 -7.55
N ALA A 94 -1.41 -34.43 -7.38
CA ALA A 94 -1.73 -35.86 -7.35
C ALA A 94 -2.54 -36.30 -6.11
N ASN A 95 -2.34 -35.65 -4.96
CA ASN A 95 -2.96 -36.02 -3.67
C ASN A 95 -3.48 -34.78 -2.91
N ASP A 96 -3.91 -33.75 -3.62
CA ASP A 96 -4.36 -32.50 -3.03
C ASP A 96 -5.39 -31.81 -3.95
N VAL A 97 -5.91 -30.66 -3.55
CA VAL A 97 -6.71 -29.77 -4.40
C VAL A 97 -5.83 -28.80 -5.16
N PRO A 98 -6.30 -28.26 -6.31
CA PRO A 98 -5.56 -27.23 -7.03
C PRO A 98 -5.19 -26.08 -6.10
N ASN A 99 -3.97 -25.58 -6.20
CA ASN A 99 -3.45 -24.59 -5.26
C ASN A 99 -2.47 -23.62 -5.92
N LEU A 100 -2.37 -22.44 -5.31
CA LEU A 100 -1.40 -21.42 -5.65
C LEU A 100 -0.33 -21.39 -4.58
N GLU A 101 0.94 -21.45 -4.97
CA GLU A 101 2.09 -21.09 -4.14
C GLU A 101 2.59 -19.70 -4.54
N ILE A 102 2.86 -18.87 -3.53
CA ILE A 102 3.43 -17.53 -3.66
C ILE A 102 4.74 -17.52 -2.86
N THR A 103 5.84 -17.19 -3.52
CA THR A 103 7.18 -17.16 -2.90
C THR A 103 7.85 -15.82 -3.13
N THR A 104 8.50 -15.28 -2.10
CA THR A 104 9.38 -14.11 -2.24
C THR A 104 10.71 -14.56 -2.83
N ILE A 105 11.03 -14.07 -4.03
CA ILE A 105 12.30 -14.33 -4.72
C ILE A 105 13.36 -13.30 -4.33
N LYS A 106 12.93 -12.06 -4.11
CA LYS A 106 13.81 -10.93 -3.82
C LYS A 106 13.15 -9.98 -2.82
N GLY A 107 13.94 -9.45 -1.89
CA GLY A 107 13.45 -8.56 -0.84
C GLY A 107 12.67 -9.29 0.26
N LYS A 108 11.80 -8.57 0.96
CA LYS A 108 10.96 -9.12 2.04
C LYS A 108 9.61 -8.39 2.06
N VAL A 109 8.53 -9.17 2.09
CA VAL A 109 7.17 -8.65 2.24
C VAL A 109 7.03 -7.91 3.58
N PHE A 110 6.46 -6.71 3.52
CA PHE A 110 6.06 -5.93 4.69
C PHE A 110 4.67 -6.37 5.15
N GLY A 111 4.58 -6.75 6.41
CA GLY A 111 3.36 -7.33 6.99
C GLY A 111 3.34 -8.86 6.91
N PRO A 112 2.22 -9.49 7.30
CA PRO A 112 2.13 -10.93 7.48
C PRO A 112 1.97 -11.71 6.16
N GLN A 113 1.37 -11.08 5.15
CA GLN A 113 1.05 -11.73 3.87
C GLN A 113 0.86 -10.71 2.74
N PRO A 114 1.10 -11.11 1.48
CA PRO A 114 0.65 -10.38 0.30
C PRO A 114 -0.88 -10.21 0.26
N PHE A 115 -1.33 -9.21 -0.48
CA PHE A 115 -2.73 -9.04 -0.84
C PHE A 115 -3.10 -9.97 -1.99
N LEU A 116 -4.04 -10.88 -1.75
CA LEU A 116 -4.62 -11.77 -2.76
C LEU A 116 -5.91 -11.17 -3.33
N ALA A 117 -6.00 -11.09 -4.66
CA ALA A 117 -7.21 -10.75 -5.40
C ALA A 117 -7.49 -11.84 -6.44
N ILE A 118 -8.71 -12.35 -6.48
CA ILE A 118 -9.14 -13.35 -7.46
C ILE A 118 -10.30 -12.78 -8.26
N GLU A 119 -10.21 -12.84 -9.58
CA GLU A 119 -11.32 -12.56 -10.47
C GLU A 119 -11.94 -13.87 -10.93
N THR A 120 -13.26 -13.98 -10.77
CA THR A 120 -14.01 -15.13 -11.25
C THR A 120 -14.40 -15.00 -12.73
N CYS A 121 -14.76 -16.11 -13.37
CA CYS A 121 -15.34 -16.12 -14.72
C CYS A 121 -16.62 -15.27 -14.84
N SER A 122 -17.33 -15.06 -13.72
CA SER A 122 -18.49 -14.15 -13.62
C SER A 122 -18.13 -12.69 -13.35
N ARG A 123 -16.84 -12.32 -13.42
CA ARG A 123 -16.29 -10.96 -13.17
C ARG A 123 -16.53 -10.44 -11.76
N LYS A 124 -16.69 -11.33 -10.78
CA LYS A 124 -16.64 -10.95 -9.37
C LYS A 124 -15.17 -10.87 -8.94
N PHE A 125 -14.85 -9.89 -8.11
CA PHE A 125 -13.55 -9.78 -7.46
C PHE A 125 -13.70 -10.17 -6.01
N ILE A 126 -12.89 -11.13 -5.58
CA ILE A 126 -12.84 -11.60 -4.20
C ILE A 126 -11.43 -11.41 -3.66
N HIS A 127 -11.35 -11.19 -2.36
CA HIS A 127 -10.12 -11.14 -1.59
C HIS A 127 -10.26 -12.15 -0.46
N ASP A 128 -9.16 -12.82 -0.13
CA ASP A 128 -9.10 -13.80 0.94
C ASP A 128 -7.70 -13.81 1.60
N ASN A 129 -7.60 -14.45 2.75
CA ASN A 129 -6.34 -14.70 3.42
C ASN A 129 -5.61 -15.90 2.81
N LEU A 130 -4.29 -15.88 2.94
CA LEU A 130 -3.40 -16.96 2.55
C LEU A 130 -3.03 -17.78 3.78
N ASP A 131 -2.77 -19.07 3.55
CA ASP A 131 -2.03 -19.88 4.51
C ASP A 131 -0.55 -19.50 4.40
N PHE A 132 0.12 -19.19 5.52
CA PHE A 132 1.50 -18.71 5.51
C PHE A 132 2.44 -19.62 6.28
N SER A 133 3.66 -19.75 5.78
CA SER A 133 4.73 -20.46 6.48
C SER A 133 5.29 -19.63 7.64
N SER A 134 5.92 -20.30 8.60
CA SER A 134 6.61 -19.63 9.72
C SER A 134 7.82 -18.80 9.28
N GLU A 135 8.34 -19.02 8.07
CA GLU A 135 9.49 -18.31 7.50
C GLU A 135 9.12 -16.92 6.95
N GLY A 136 7.84 -16.66 6.69
CA GLY A 136 7.36 -15.35 6.20
C GLY A 136 7.83 -14.99 4.78
N ASN A 137 8.16 -16.00 3.97
CA ASN A 137 8.57 -15.86 2.57
C ASN A 137 7.72 -16.69 1.59
N ARG A 138 6.79 -17.50 2.11
CA ARG A 138 5.97 -18.44 1.35
C ARG A 138 4.52 -18.46 1.84
N TRP A 139 3.60 -18.46 0.90
CA TRP A 139 2.17 -18.46 1.14
C TRP A 139 1.45 -19.37 0.15
N HIS A 140 0.31 -19.90 0.58
CA HIS A 140 -0.49 -20.84 -0.21
C HIS A 140 -1.96 -20.43 -0.21
N TYR A 141 -2.66 -20.78 -1.29
CA TYR A 141 -4.12 -20.70 -1.38
C TYR A 141 -4.66 -21.97 -2.04
N ALA A 142 -5.65 -22.61 -1.41
CA ALA A 142 -6.25 -23.84 -1.90
C ALA A 142 -7.62 -23.57 -2.57
N PHE A 143 -7.80 -24.06 -3.78
CA PHE A 143 -9.05 -23.94 -4.54
C PHE A 143 -9.91 -25.18 -4.32
N HIS A 144 -10.74 -25.15 -3.26
CA HIS A 144 -11.62 -26.26 -2.90
C HIS A 144 -12.98 -26.17 -3.59
N ALA A 145 -13.58 -27.32 -3.92
CA ALA A 145 -14.90 -27.36 -4.57
C ALA A 145 -16.03 -26.80 -3.68
N ASP A 146 -15.89 -26.94 -2.36
CA ASP A 146 -16.87 -26.44 -1.39
C ASP A 146 -16.75 -24.92 -1.11
N THR A 147 -15.71 -24.26 -1.61
CA THR A 147 -15.49 -22.82 -1.42
C THR A 147 -15.38 -22.11 -2.77
N LEU A 148 -14.23 -22.22 -3.42
CA LEU A 148 -13.92 -21.61 -4.70
C LEU A 148 -13.19 -22.63 -5.58
N PRO A 149 -13.91 -23.30 -6.50
CA PRO A 149 -13.28 -24.20 -7.45
C PRO A 149 -12.43 -23.42 -8.45
N LEU A 150 -11.26 -23.96 -8.82
CA LEU A 150 -10.34 -23.31 -9.77
C LEU A 150 -11.01 -23.05 -11.14
N ALA A 151 -11.97 -23.89 -11.55
CA ALA A 151 -12.71 -23.72 -12.80
C ALA A 151 -13.55 -22.43 -12.87
N ASP A 152 -13.90 -21.85 -11.72
CA ASP A 152 -14.63 -20.58 -11.64
C ASP A 152 -13.70 -19.37 -11.62
N VAL A 153 -12.38 -19.60 -11.57
CA VAL A 153 -11.36 -18.56 -11.52
C VAL A 153 -10.90 -18.22 -12.93
N ARG A 154 -10.82 -16.91 -13.21
CA ARG A 154 -10.30 -16.37 -14.46
C ARG A 154 -8.88 -15.85 -14.29
N ARG A 155 -8.64 -15.04 -13.25
CA ARG A 155 -7.34 -14.42 -12.96
C ARG A 155 -7.06 -14.42 -11.47
N ILE A 156 -5.78 -14.54 -11.13
CA ILE A 156 -5.31 -14.40 -9.76
C ILE A 156 -4.23 -13.32 -9.75
N GLY A 157 -4.46 -12.26 -8.97
CA GLY A 157 -3.52 -11.19 -8.73
C GLY A 157 -2.99 -11.23 -7.30
N VAL A 158 -1.68 -11.09 -7.15
CA VAL A 158 -1.03 -11.00 -5.85
C VAL A 158 -0.17 -9.74 -5.82
N GLY A 159 -0.37 -8.90 -4.81
CA GLY A 159 0.36 -7.66 -4.63
C GLY A 159 0.97 -7.55 -3.23
N ALA A 160 2.19 -7.07 -3.13
CA ALA A 160 2.83 -6.78 -1.84
C ALA A 160 3.74 -5.57 -1.93
N CYS A 161 4.12 -5.05 -0.76
CA CYS A 161 5.17 -4.03 -0.62
C CYS A 161 6.27 -4.52 0.32
N ASP A 162 7.46 -3.94 0.20
CA ASP A 162 8.53 -4.07 1.20
C ASP A 162 8.48 -2.94 2.24
N LYS A 163 9.41 -2.97 3.21
CA LYS A 163 9.50 -1.94 4.27
C LYS A 163 9.81 -0.53 3.76
N TYR A 164 10.28 -0.39 2.52
CA TYR A 164 10.56 0.87 1.87
C TYR A 164 9.39 1.33 1.00
N GLY A 165 8.31 0.55 0.89
CA GLY A 165 7.19 0.83 0.00
C GLY A 165 7.45 0.52 -1.47
N ASN A 166 8.51 -0.23 -1.81
CA ASN A 166 8.63 -0.81 -3.15
C ASN A 166 7.54 -1.85 -3.33
N THR A 167 6.88 -1.86 -4.48
CA THR A 167 5.73 -2.75 -4.73
C THR A 167 6.05 -3.79 -5.79
N ASN A 168 5.45 -4.97 -5.65
CA ASN A 168 5.39 -5.98 -6.68
C ASN A 168 3.94 -6.43 -6.85
N VAL A 169 3.48 -6.47 -8.10
CA VAL A 169 2.16 -7.02 -8.43
C VAL A 169 2.36 -8.02 -9.55
N THR A 170 1.92 -9.25 -9.32
CA THR A 170 1.98 -10.34 -10.30
C THR A 170 0.58 -10.87 -10.52
N VAL A 171 0.22 -11.11 -11.79
CA VAL A 171 -1.07 -11.66 -12.19
C VAL A 171 -0.85 -12.89 -13.05
N VAL A 172 -1.61 -13.95 -12.76
CA VAL A 172 -1.66 -15.16 -13.59
C VAL A 172 -3.07 -15.39 -14.11
N GLU A 173 -3.17 -15.80 -15.37
CA GLU A 173 -4.42 -16.28 -15.97
C GLU A 173 -4.60 -17.77 -15.62
N VAL A 174 -5.84 -18.17 -15.38
CA VAL A 174 -6.24 -19.54 -15.06
C VAL A 174 -6.90 -20.19 -16.28
#